data_AF-A0A1A7YKQ4-F1
#
_entry.id   AF-A0A1A7YKQ4-F1
#
_cell.length_a   1.000
_cell.length_b   1.000
_cell.length_c   1.000
_cell.angle_alpha   90.00
_cell.angle_beta   90.00
_cell.angle_gamma   90.00
#
_symmetry.space_group_name_H-M   'P 1'
#
loop_
_entity.id
_entity.type
_entity.pdbx_description
1 polymer ?
#
loop_
_entity_poly.entity_id
_entity_poly.type
_entity_poly.pdbx_seq_one_letter_code
_entity_poly.pdbx_strand_id
1 'polypeptide(L)'
;MRQGLALEPTVIEVYCKVREVNRYPCGRLIHPEAPWMGSTPDEIVYDPERQPEFVLLHIKYPNVCSFVSLHYAQKWYTHTHTHT
;
A
#
# COMPACT_ATOMS: atom_id res chain seq x y z
N MET A 1 9.10 1.45 13.81
CA MET A 1 8.70 0.16 13.17
C MET A 1 7.63 -0.60 13.95
N ARG A 2 7.72 -0.78 15.29
CA ARG A 2 6.75 -1.60 16.05
C ARG A 2 5.28 -1.15 15.94
N GLN A 3 5.02 0.15 16.00
CA GLN A 3 3.65 0.68 15.90
C GLN A 3 3.03 0.46 14.51
N GLY A 4 3.81 0.63 13.43
CA GLY A 4 3.33 0.39 12.07
C GLY A 4 2.87 -1.05 11.88
N LEU A 5 3.70 -2.02 12.29
CA LEU A 5 3.37 -3.45 12.22
C LEU A 5 2.12 -3.82 13.03
N ALA A 6 1.91 -3.18 14.18
CA ALA A 6 0.73 -3.46 15.02
C ALA A 6 -0.57 -2.90 14.41
N LEU A 7 -0.49 -1.81 13.66
CA LEU A 7 -1.64 -1.10 13.08
C LEU A 7 -1.96 -1.51 11.65
N GLU A 8 -0.99 -2.12 10.95
CA GLU A 8 -1.12 -2.54 9.56
C GLU A 8 -2.39 -3.37 9.29
N PRO A 9 -2.75 -4.41 10.10
CA PRO A 9 -3.98 -5.17 9.87
C PRO A 9 -5.24 -4.29 9.91
N THR A 10 -5.31 -3.37 10.87
CA THR A 10 -6.44 -2.45 11.01
C THR A 10 -6.54 -1.48 9.82
N VAL A 11 -5.40 -0.98 9.34
CA VAL A 11 -5.39 -0.08 8.17
C VAL A 11 -5.84 -0.81 6.91
N ILE A 12 -5.44 -2.07 6.72
CA ILE A 12 -5.89 -2.91 5.60
C ILE A 12 -7.41 -3.09 5.65
N GLU A 13 -7.97 -3.44 6.82
CA GLU A 13 -9.41 -3.63 6.99
C GLU A 13 -10.20 -2.35 6.67
N VAL A 14 -9.74 -1.20 7.17
CA VAL A 14 -10.35 0.10 6.89
C VAL A 14 -10.27 0.42 5.39
N TYR A 15 -9.11 0.20 4.75
CA TYR A 15 -8.95 0.44 3.32
C TYR A 15 -9.92 -0.43 2.50
N CYS A 16 -9.97 -1.74 2.76
CA CYS A 16 -10.85 -2.66 2.04
C CYS A 16 -12.33 -2.25 2.19
N LYS A 17 -12.73 -1.85 3.40
CA LYS A 17 -14.10 -1.40 3.67
C LYS A 17 -14.44 -0.09 2.94
N VAL A 18 -13.54 0.89 2.94
CA VAL A 18 -13.79 2.21 2.30
C VAL A 18 -13.80 2.11 0.78
N ARG A 19 -12.99 1.21 0.22
CA ARG A 19 -12.84 1.04 -1.24
C ARG A 19 -13.70 -0.07 -1.82
N GLU A 20 -14.42 -0.80 -0.97
CA GLU A 20 -15.25 -1.95 -1.35
C GLU A 20 -14.48 -3.01 -2.16
N VAL A 21 -13.18 -3.18 -1.84
CA VAL A 21 -12.28 -4.14 -2.48
C VAL A 21 -12.08 -5.37 -1.61
N ASN A 22 -11.76 -6.49 -2.26
CA ASN A 22 -11.51 -7.74 -1.55
C ASN A 22 -10.02 -7.92 -1.27
N ARG A 23 -9.71 -8.35 -0.04
CA ARG A 23 -8.35 -8.71 0.35
C ARG A 23 -7.95 -10.04 -0.27
N TYR A 24 -6.73 -10.11 -0.80
CA TYR A 24 -6.14 -11.31 -1.36
C TYR A 24 -4.81 -11.61 -0.63
N PRO A 25 -4.80 -12.52 0.35
CA PRO A 25 -3.61 -12.76 1.16
C PRO A 25 -2.43 -13.23 0.30
N CYS A 26 -1.30 -12.52 0.43
CA CYS A 26 -0.08 -12.81 -0.31
C CYS A 26 1.07 -13.15 0.63
N GLY A 27 1.79 -14.23 0.31
CA GLY A 27 3.05 -14.57 0.97
C GLY A 27 4.23 -13.86 0.33
N ARG A 28 5.43 -14.41 0.57
CA ARG A 28 6.64 -13.97 -0.13
C ARG A 28 6.56 -14.34 -1.61
N LEU A 29 6.80 -13.36 -2.47
CA LEU A 29 6.92 -13.52 -3.91
C LEU A 29 8.40 -13.57 -4.29
N ILE A 30 8.77 -14.50 -5.17
CA ILE A 30 10.11 -14.61 -5.76
C ILE A 30 9.96 -14.40 -7.26
N HIS A 31 10.81 -13.57 -7.84
CA HIS A 31 10.76 -13.32 -9.28
C HIS A 31 11.10 -14.62 -10.04
N PRO A 32 10.25 -15.08 -10.99
CA PRO A 32 10.41 -16.38 -11.63
C PRO A 32 11.73 -16.50 -12.41
N GLU A 33 12.22 -15.40 -12.98
CA GLU A 33 13.47 -15.36 -13.76
C GLU A 33 14.67 -14.82 -12.96
N ALA A 34 14.46 -14.39 -11.72
CA ALA A 34 15.51 -13.83 -10.87
C ALA A 34 15.36 -14.32 -9.42
N PRO A 35 15.76 -15.57 -9.12
CA PRO A 35 15.51 -16.20 -7.82
C PRO A 35 16.12 -15.49 -6.60
N TRP A 36 17.12 -14.63 -6.83
CA TRP A 36 17.73 -13.78 -5.80
C TRP A 36 16.89 -12.54 -5.46
N MET A 37 15.83 -12.25 -6.22
CA MET A 37 14.94 -11.11 -6.01
C MET A 37 13.58 -11.59 -5.53
N GLY A 38 13.16 -11.06 -4.38
CA GLY A 38 11.84 -11.32 -3.81
C GLY A 38 11.31 -10.14 -3.03
N SER A 39 10.01 -10.16 -2.78
CA SER A 39 9.31 -9.14 -2.00
C SER A 39 8.20 -9.78 -1.18
N THR A 40 7.87 -9.16 -0.05
CA THR A 40 6.66 -9.47 0.71
C THR A 40 5.83 -8.20 0.68
N PRO A 41 4.82 -8.10 -0.21
CA PRO A 41 3.91 -6.96 -0.20
C PRO A 41 3.11 -6.96 1.10
N ASP A 42 2.73 -5.76 1.56
CA ASP A 42 1.90 -5.62 2.78
C ASP A 42 0.53 -6.28 2.54
N GLU A 43 -0.08 -6.04 1.37
CA GLU A 43 -1.29 -6.73 0.94
C GLU A 43 -1.49 -6.70 -0.59
N ILE A 44 -2.27 -7.65 -1.11
CA ILE A 44 -2.85 -7.58 -2.46
C ILE A 44 -4.36 -7.40 -2.32
N VAL A 45 -4.95 -6.54 -3.15
CA VAL A 45 -6.41 -6.37 -3.23
C VAL A 45 -6.91 -6.65 -4.63
N TYR A 46 -8.12 -7.19 -4.71
CA TYR A 46 -8.88 -7.30 -5.95
C TYR A 46 -9.86 -6.13 -6.03
N ASP A 47 -9.67 -5.29 -7.05
CA ASP A 47 -10.47 -4.12 -7.38
C ASP A 47 -10.94 -4.25 -8.85
N PRO A 48 -12.20 -4.63 -9.12
CA PRO A 48 -12.70 -4.83 -10.47
C PRO A 48 -12.78 -3.54 -11.30
N GLU A 49 -12.66 -2.37 -10.66
CA GLU A 49 -12.69 -1.08 -11.35
C GLU A 49 -11.30 -0.65 -11.86
N ARG A 50 -10.24 -1.39 -11.50
CA ARG A 50 -8.85 -1.09 -11.89
C ARG A 50 -8.33 -2.03 -12.95
N GLN A 51 -7.35 -1.55 -13.70
CA GLN A 51 -6.52 -2.35 -14.59
C GLN A 51 -5.05 -2.12 -14.24
N PRO A 52 -4.32 -3.14 -13.74
CA PRO A 52 -4.79 -4.50 -13.44
C PRO A 52 -5.78 -4.57 -12.27
N GLU A 53 -6.64 -5.59 -12.25
CA GLU A 53 -7.65 -5.81 -11.20
C GLU A 53 -7.00 -6.17 -9.86
N PHE A 54 -5.87 -6.89 -9.90
CA PHE A 54 -5.06 -7.17 -8.72
C PHE A 54 -4.04 -6.07 -8.51
N VAL A 55 -4.14 -5.38 -7.37
CA VAL A 55 -3.33 -4.20 -7.06
C VAL A 55 -2.56 -4.41 -5.77
N LEU A 56 -1.32 -3.93 -5.75
CA LEU A 56 -0.46 -3.94 -4.57
C LEU A 56 -0.84 -2.79 -3.63
N LEU A 57 -1.05 -3.11 -2.35
CA LEU A 57 -1.21 -2.14 -1.29
C LEU A 57 0.10 -2.03 -0.51
N HIS A 58 0.62 -0.82 -0.39
CA HIS A 58 1.77 -0.52 0.46
C HIS A 58 1.38 0.50 1.53
N ILE A 59 1.53 0.11 2.80
CA ILE A 59 1.07 0.87 3.95
C ILE A 59 2.26 1.50 4.64
N LYS A 60 2.16 2.81 4.85
CA LYS A 60 3.10 3.55 5.68
C LYS A 60 2.36 4.15 6.85
N TYR A 61 2.84 3.86 8.05
CA TYR A 61 2.38 4.49 9.28
C TYR A 61 3.44 5.46 9.83
N PRO A 62 3.30 6.77 9.55
CA PRO A 62 4.21 7.77 10.07
C PRO A 62 3.89 8.08 11.54
N ASN A 63 4.91 8.16 12.40
CA ASN A 63 4.75 8.56 13.80
C ASN A 63 4.68 10.10 13.96
N VAL A 64 3.97 10.76 13.05
CA VAL A 64 3.72 12.20 13.08
C VAL A 64 2.23 12.45 12.81
N CYS A 65 1.64 13.37 13.54
CA CYS A 65 0.19 13.57 13.56
C CYS A 65 -0.37 14.32 12.34
N SER A 66 0.45 14.72 11.37
CA SER A 66 -0.05 15.46 10.21
C SER A 66 0.66 15.08 8.91
N PHE A 67 -0.14 15.00 7.83
CA PHE A 67 0.34 14.82 6.46
C PHE A 67 1.29 15.95 6.03
N VAL A 68 1.05 17.18 6.52
CA VAL A 68 1.87 18.38 6.25
C VAL A 68 3.28 18.25 6.84
N SER A 69 3.45 17.43 7.88
CA SER A 69 4.77 17.19 8.48
C SER A 69 5.61 16.17 7.69
N LEU A 70 5.02 15.50 6.69
CA LEU A 70 5.68 14.47 5.88
C LEU A 70 6.22 15.06 4.59
N HIS A 71 7.45 15.55 4.66
CA HIS A 71 8.17 16.14 3.51
C HIS A 71 8.19 15.23 2.27
N TYR A 72 8.24 13.90 2.43
CA TYR A 72 8.17 12.98 1.30
C TYR A 72 6.75 12.89 0.71
N ALA A 73 5.71 12.84 1.54
CA ALA A 73 4.34 12.69 1.09
C ALA A 73 3.85 13.95 0.35
N GLN A 74 4.32 15.13 0.75
CA GLN A 74 4.07 16.38 0.04
C GLN A 74 4.60 16.36 -1.40
N LYS A 75 5.81 15.84 -1.62
CA LYS A 75 6.40 15.72 -2.97
C LYS A 75 5.58 14.79 -3.88
N TRP A 76 5.05 13.69 -3.34
CA TRP A 76 4.17 12.79 -4.10
C TRP A 76 2.83 13.44 -4.45
N TYR A 77 2.25 14.22 -3.53
CA TYR A 77 0.98 14.90 -3.75
C TYR A 77 1.09 16.02 -4.80
N THR A 78 2.15 16.84 -4.73
CA THR A 78 2.34 17.91 -5.72
C THR A 78 2.59 17.37 -7.12
N HIS A 79 3.38 16.31 -7.27
CA HIS A 79 3.69 15.75 -8.59
C HIS A 79 2.49 15.10 -9.28
N THR A 80 1.53 14.57 -8.52
CA THR A 80 0.32 13.91 -9.05
C THR A 80 -0.80 14.88 -9.40
N HIS A 81 -0.79 16.12 -8.89
CA HIS A 81 -1.84 17.12 -9.09
C HIS A 81 -1.38 18.37 -9.88
N THR A 82 -0.15 18.40 -10.40
CA THR A 82 0.33 19.47 -11.32
C THR A 82 0.20 19.13 -12.81
N HIS A 83 -0.44 18.02 -13.16
CA HIS A 83 -0.73 17.61 -14.54
C HIS A 83 -2.25 17.59 -14.84
N THR A 84 -2.94 18.69 -14.49
CA THR A 84 -4.29 19.02 -14.98
C THR A 84 -4.25 20.39 -15.63
#